data_AF-A0AAJ3QLP5-F1
#
_entry.id   AF-A0AAJ3QLP5-F1
#
_cell.length_a   1.000
_cell.length_b   1.000
_cell.length_c   1.000
_cell.angle_alpha   90.00
_cell.angle_beta   90.00
_cell.angle_gamma   90.00
#
_symmetry.space_group_name_H-M   'P 1'
#
loop_
_entity.id
_entity.type
_entity.pdbx_description
1 polymer ?
#
loop_
_entity_poly.entity_id
_entity_poly.type
_entity_poly.pdbx_seq_one_letter_code
_entity_poly.pdbx_strand_id
1 'polypeptide(L)'
;MYDLKKEYDQFGPWLIEIKSQEDIPPQFSEQQHFFEDAVYSFKIPVHQERRNMKPGMLLYPEVVIIQQDFIMHLKIDGERIQAEKMWYTDVLFLTHGGDLLDNYIGLQSIQGEMIIKYNLVSQDVASHVIKLLREIVSPRTSYPISTELNDASLLDKVTYSFYCGTEKLLEPLHILAYQSEMMLTERKRTSIMDLYHNFVQYKLLRSMIMTDGVDLIIANQGKHIIDVKDANYKFGHTFIRIGLIENVSLEPHPHFPELNSLIIKVGLCEFTLAVDKTFSINKVNELLLATKQVKEPA
;
A
#
# COMPACT_ATOMS: atom_id res chain seq x y z
N MET A 1 -37.58 -1.81 -0.02
CA MET A 1 -37.51 -1.76 -1.50
C MET A 1 -36.38 -0.81 -1.86
N TYR A 2 -35.43 -1.24 -2.69
CA TYR A 2 -34.27 -0.43 -3.05
C TYR A 2 -34.69 0.81 -3.86
N ASP A 3 -34.25 2.01 -3.46
CA ASP A 3 -34.63 3.27 -4.12
C ASP A 3 -33.48 3.80 -4.97
N LEU A 4 -33.56 3.53 -6.28
CA LEU A 4 -32.58 3.97 -7.29
C LEU A 4 -32.42 5.49 -7.36
N LYS A 5 -33.48 6.25 -7.03
CA LYS A 5 -33.41 7.71 -7.05
C LYS A 5 -32.62 8.21 -5.85
N LYS A 6 -32.89 7.66 -4.67
CA LYS A 6 -32.11 7.93 -3.46
C LYS A 6 -30.64 7.57 -3.64
N GLU A 7 -30.34 6.42 -4.26
CA GLU A 7 -28.97 6.02 -4.57
C GLU A 7 -28.26 7.02 -5.50
N TYR A 8 -28.93 7.43 -6.59
CA TYR A 8 -28.39 8.44 -7.51
C TYR A 8 -28.19 9.81 -6.85
N ASP A 9 -29.10 10.22 -5.97
CA ASP A 9 -29.01 11.50 -5.27
C ASP A 9 -27.82 11.53 -4.28
N GLN A 10 -27.52 10.37 -3.69
CA GLN A 10 -26.39 10.12 -2.78
C GLN A 10 -25.10 9.69 -3.49
N PHE A 11 -25.13 9.54 -4.81
CA PHE A 11 -23.96 9.09 -5.57
C PHE A 11 -22.84 10.12 -5.58
N GLY A 12 -21.63 9.62 -5.37
CA GLY A 12 -20.41 10.38 -5.58
C GLY A 12 -19.18 9.48 -5.63
N PRO A 13 -17.99 10.08 -5.81
CA PRO A 13 -16.74 9.35 -6.05
C PRO A 13 -16.16 8.67 -4.80
N TRP A 14 -16.97 8.45 -3.76
CA TRP A 14 -16.53 7.92 -2.47
C TRP A 14 -16.94 6.46 -2.23
N LEU A 15 -16.10 5.73 -1.51
CA LEU A 15 -16.41 4.42 -0.94
C LEU A 15 -17.56 4.56 0.07
N ILE A 16 -18.50 3.62 0.07
CA ILE A 16 -19.64 3.62 0.99
C ILE A 16 -19.68 2.28 1.72
N GLU A 17 -19.67 2.33 3.04
CA GLU A 17 -19.85 1.16 3.90
C GLU A 17 -21.25 0.54 3.71
N ILE A 18 -21.32 -0.79 3.66
CA ILE A 18 -22.56 -1.55 3.60
C ILE A 18 -22.83 -2.05 5.02
N LYS A 19 -23.84 -1.46 5.69
CA LYS A 19 -24.16 -1.75 7.10
C LYS A 19 -25.35 -2.68 7.25
N SER A 20 -26.17 -2.77 6.22
CA SER A 20 -27.41 -3.51 6.23
C SER A 20 -27.71 -4.08 4.84
N GLN A 21 -28.65 -5.02 4.79
CA GLN A 21 -29.12 -5.62 3.54
C GLN A 21 -29.64 -4.57 2.53
N GLU A 22 -30.19 -3.44 3.02
CA GLU A 22 -30.69 -2.37 2.16
C GLU A 22 -29.57 -1.59 1.46
N ASP A 23 -28.34 -1.64 1.99
CA ASP A 23 -27.18 -0.95 1.42
C ASP A 23 -26.51 -1.76 0.30
N ILE A 24 -26.78 -3.07 0.25
CA ILE A 24 -26.25 -4.00 -0.76
C ILE A 24 -26.76 -3.58 -2.14
N PRO A 25 -25.87 -3.30 -3.12
CA PRO A 25 -26.31 -2.99 -4.47
C PRO A 25 -27.16 -4.15 -5.06
N PRO A 26 -28.30 -3.89 -5.72
CA PRO A 26 -29.25 -4.93 -6.13
C PRO A 26 -28.66 -6.08 -6.95
N GLN A 27 -27.65 -5.78 -7.78
CA GLN A 27 -26.92 -6.76 -8.59
C GLN A 27 -26.17 -7.82 -7.76
N PHE A 28 -25.90 -7.55 -6.48
CA PHE A 28 -25.24 -8.49 -5.56
C PHE A 28 -26.20 -9.13 -4.56
N SER A 29 -27.51 -9.00 -4.78
CA SER A 29 -28.53 -9.51 -3.84
C SER A 29 -28.50 -11.03 -3.69
N GLU A 30 -28.14 -11.78 -4.73
CA GLU A 30 -27.96 -13.24 -4.65
C GLU A 30 -26.75 -13.65 -3.79
N GLN A 31 -25.81 -12.72 -3.57
CA GLN A 31 -24.59 -12.90 -2.78
C GLN A 31 -24.76 -12.39 -1.34
N GLN A 32 -25.99 -12.08 -0.90
CA GLN A 32 -26.27 -11.52 0.43
C GLN A 32 -25.63 -12.30 1.58
N HIS A 33 -25.58 -13.64 1.49
CA HIS A 33 -25.00 -14.49 2.52
C HIS A 33 -23.53 -14.18 2.83
N PHE A 34 -22.78 -13.57 1.89
CA PHE A 34 -21.41 -13.13 2.17
C PHE A 34 -21.32 -11.85 3.01
N PHE A 35 -22.40 -11.07 3.11
CA PHE A 35 -22.42 -9.82 3.88
C PHE A 35 -22.86 -10.01 5.34
N GLU A 36 -23.60 -11.08 5.63
CA GLU A 36 -24.19 -11.32 6.96
C GLU A 36 -23.13 -11.51 8.05
N ASP A 37 -22.04 -12.21 7.73
CA ASP A 37 -20.93 -12.48 8.64
C ASP A 37 -19.70 -11.57 8.40
N ALA A 38 -19.82 -10.57 7.53
CA ALA A 38 -18.69 -9.72 7.18
C ALA A 38 -18.23 -8.88 8.38
N VAL A 39 -16.92 -8.90 8.65
CA VAL A 39 -16.27 -8.00 9.62
C VAL A 39 -16.41 -6.54 9.15
N TYR A 40 -16.28 -6.32 7.84
CA TYR A 40 -16.51 -5.03 7.21
C TYR A 40 -16.86 -5.22 5.74
N SER A 41 -17.69 -4.35 5.17
CA SER A 41 -17.92 -4.35 3.72
C SER A 41 -18.24 -2.96 3.20
N PHE A 42 -17.88 -2.72 1.95
CA PHE A 42 -18.12 -1.44 1.29
C PHE A 42 -18.29 -1.62 -0.22
N LYS A 43 -19.03 -0.68 -0.82
CA LYS A 43 -19.21 -0.57 -2.27
C LYS A 43 -18.30 0.49 -2.88
N ILE A 44 -17.76 0.18 -4.05
CA ILE A 44 -16.85 1.04 -4.80
C ILE A 44 -17.65 1.70 -5.93
N PRO A 45 -17.66 3.04 -6.03
CA PRO A 45 -18.39 3.73 -7.08
C PRO A 45 -17.70 3.54 -8.43
N VAL A 46 -18.49 3.60 -9.51
CA VAL A 46 -17.94 3.66 -10.87
C VAL A 46 -17.02 4.87 -11.05
N HIS A 47 -15.92 4.68 -11.76
CA HIS A 47 -14.96 5.75 -12.06
C HIS A 47 -15.46 6.63 -13.22
N GLN A 48 -16.59 7.33 -12.99
CA GLN A 48 -17.20 8.23 -13.96
C GLN A 48 -17.75 9.47 -13.27
N GLU A 49 -17.61 10.63 -13.92
CA GLU A 49 -18.13 11.88 -13.39
C GLU A 49 -19.66 11.84 -13.27
N ARG A 50 -20.19 12.37 -12.16
CA ARG A 50 -21.64 12.41 -11.87
C ARG A 50 -22.48 12.99 -13.03
N ARG A 51 -21.97 14.00 -13.74
CA ARG A 51 -22.68 14.63 -14.88
C ARG A 51 -22.95 13.67 -16.06
N ASN A 52 -22.21 12.56 -16.13
CA ASN A 52 -22.38 11.53 -17.14
C ASN A 52 -23.24 10.35 -16.64
N MET A 53 -23.60 10.36 -15.36
CA MET A 53 -24.43 9.32 -14.75
C MET A 53 -25.92 9.65 -14.88
N LYS A 54 -26.76 8.62 -14.96
CA LYS A 54 -28.21 8.72 -15.02
C LYS A 54 -28.85 7.75 -14.01
N PRO A 55 -30.05 8.05 -13.47
CA PRO A 55 -30.80 7.09 -12.70
C PRO A 55 -30.97 5.77 -13.46
N GLY A 56 -30.74 4.64 -12.77
CA GLY A 56 -30.80 3.29 -13.34
C GLY A 56 -29.48 2.78 -13.96
N MET A 57 -28.42 3.61 -14.01
CA MET A 57 -27.08 3.11 -14.32
C MET A 57 -26.48 2.34 -13.13
N LEU A 58 -25.53 1.46 -13.42
CA LEU A 58 -24.77 0.72 -12.42
C LEU A 58 -23.79 1.68 -11.70
N LEU A 59 -24.20 2.22 -10.57
CA LEU A 59 -23.42 3.22 -9.82
C LEU A 59 -22.28 2.60 -9.02
N TYR A 60 -22.46 1.36 -8.55
CA TYR A 60 -21.49 0.63 -7.74
C TYR A 60 -21.24 -0.76 -8.34
N PRO A 61 -20.41 -0.86 -9.38
CA PRO A 61 -20.16 -2.13 -10.07
C PRO A 61 -19.32 -3.11 -9.25
N GLU A 62 -18.79 -2.69 -8.10
CA GLU A 62 -17.84 -3.45 -7.30
C GLU A 62 -18.16 -3.34 -5.81
N VAL A 63 -17.96 -4.42 -5.07
CA VAL A 63 -18.06 -4.49 -3.61
C VAL A 63 -16.91 -5.29 -3.02
N VAL A 64 -16.45 -4.88 -1.86
CA VAL A 64 -15.41 -5.57 -1.09
C VAL A 64 -16.01 -6.04 0.22
N ILE A 65 -15.74 -7.29 0.56
CA ILE A 65 -16.24 -7.97 1.74
C ILE A 65 -15.03 -8.51 2.50
N ILE A 66 -14.83 -8.02 3.71
CA ILE A 66 -13.77 -8.43 4.62
C ILE A 66 -14.40 -9.39 5.62
N GLN A 67 -13.97 -10.65 5.56
CA GLN A 67 -14.38 -11.71 6.46
C GLN A 67 -13.32 -11.92 7.53
N GLN A 68 -13.51 -12.88 8.43
CA GLN A 68 -12.52 -13.19 9.46
C GLN A 68 -11.23 -13.82 8.86
N ASP A 69 -11.38 -14.70 7.87
CA ASP A 69 -10.28 -15.52 7.33
C ASP A 69 -9.85 -15.14 5.91
N PHE A 70 -10.66 -14.35 5.20
CA PHE A 70 -10.38 -13.96 3.82
C PHE A 70 -11.00 -12.59 3.47
N ILE A 71 -10.51 -12.01 2.39
CA ILE A 71 -11.16 -10.88 1.71
C ILE A 71 -11.75 -11.36 0.38
N MET A 72 -12.90 -10.81 0.01
CA MET A 72 -13.56 -11.07 -1.27
C MET A 72 -13.86 -9.76 -1.98
N HIS A 73 -13.54 -9.69 -3.27
CA HIS A 73 -13.89 -8.60 -4.18
C HIS A 73 -14.85 -9.15 -5.22
N LEU A 74 -16.08 -8.63 -5.22
CA LEU A 74 -17.07 -8.94 -6.25
C LEU A 74 -17.13 -7.79 -7.25
N LYS A 75 -17.11 -8.13 -8.53
CA LYS A 75 -17.12 -7.18 -9.63
C LYS A 75 -18.10 -7.60 -10.71
N ILE A 76 -18.87 -6.65 -11.23
CA ILE A 76 -19.65 -6.85 -12.44
C ILE A 76 -18.74 -6.74 -13.66
N ASP A 77 -18.68 -7.81 -14.45
CA ASP A 77 -18.06 -7.86 -15.76
C ASP A 77 -19.10 -8.27 -16.81
N GLY A 78 -19.59 -7.28 -17.56
CA GLY A 78 -20.73 -7.44 -18.45
C GLY A 78 -21.99 -7.85 -17.68
N GLU A 79 -22.47 -9.07 -17.93
CA GLU A 79 -23.65 -9.65 -17.28
C GLU A 79 -23.30 -10.64 -16.16
N ARG A 80 -22.01 -10.80 -15.84
CA ARG A 80 -21.54 -11.78 -14.86
C ARG A 80 -20.95 -11.09 -13.64
N ILE A 81 -21.09 -11.75 -12.49
CA ILE A 81 -20.37 -11.41 -11.27
C ILE A 81 -19.08 -12.22 -11.27
N GLN A 82 -17.95 -11.54 -11.29
CA GLN A 82 -16.65 -12.12 -10.98
C GLN A 82 -16.42 -12.01 -9.47
N ALA A 83 -15.92 -13.09 -8.88
CA ALA A 83 -15.57 -13.13 -7.46
C ALA A 83 -14.08 -13.47 -7.34
N GLU A 84 -13.32 -12.54 -6.79
CA GLU A 84 -11.93 -12.76 -6.40
C GLU A 84 -11.89 -12.96 -4.88
N LYS A 85 -11.25 -14.03 -4.43
CA LYS A 85 -11.13 -14.37 -3.01
C LYS A 85 -9.66 -14.54 -2.65
N MET A 86 -9.23 -13.92 -1.56
CA MET A 86 -7.86 -14.05 -1.04
C MET A 86 -7.88 -14.38 0.44
N TRP A 87 -7.26 -15.51 0.81
CA TRP A 87 -7.12 -15.92 2.21
C TRP A 87 -6.00 -15.12 2.89
N TYR A 88 -6.23 -14.68 4.13
CA TYR A 88 -5.23 -13.88 4.85
C TYR A 88 -3.95 -14.64 5.19
N THR A 89 -4.02 -15.98 5.25
CA THR A 89 -2.85 -16.85 5.41
C THR A 89 -1.87 -16.76 4.25
N ASP A 90 -2.34 -16.35 3.08
CA ASP A 90 -1.55 -16.31 1.85
C ASP A 90 -1.01 -14.88 1.58
N VAL A 91 -1.45 -13.88 2.35
CA VAL A 91 -1.04 -12.49 2.19
C VAL A 91 0.36 -12.30 2.77
N LEU A 92 1.28 -11.83 1.92
CA LEU A 92 2.68 -11.60 2.24
C LEU A 92 2.94 -10.17 2.69
N PHE A 93 2.29 -9.20 2.03
CA PHE A 93 2.36 -7.79 2.42
C PHE A 93 1.18 -7.00 1.86
N LEU A 94 0.89 -5.88 2.51
CA LEU A 94 -0.11 -4.92 2.08
C LEU A 94 0.56 -3.69 1.49
N THR A 95 -0.07 -3.10 0.47
CA THR A 95 0.35 -1.82 -0.11
C THR A 95 -0.80 -0.83 -0.03
N HIS A 96 -0.46 0.43 0.14
CA HIS A 96 -1.40 1.53 0.06
C HIS A 96 -0.69 2.71 -0.57
N GLY A 97 -1.24 3.26 -1.63
CA GLY A 97 -0.58 4.35 -2.33
C GLY A 97 -1.45 4.92 -3.42
N GLY A 98 -0.86 5.84 -4.18
CA GLY A 98 -1.56 6.49 -5.28
C GLY A 98 -1.22 7.96 -5.38
N ASP A 99 -2.11 8.69 -6.05
CA ASP A 99 -2.12 10.15 -6.14
C ASP A 99 -3.51 10.69 -5.78
N LEU A 100 -3.82 11.96 -6.10
CA LEU A 100 -5.09 12.57 -5.74
C LEU A 100 -6.34 11.83 -6.28
N LEU A 101 -6.22 11.08 -7.38
CA LEU A 101 -7.36 10.51 -8.10
C LEU A 101 -7.29 8.98 -8.26
N ASP A 102 -6.10 8.39 -8.22
CA ASP A 102 -5.90 6.94 -8.39
C ASP A 102 -5.20 6.36 -7.15
N ASN A 103 -5.93 6.30 -6.03
CA ASN A 103 -5.46 5.63 -4.82
C ASN A 103 -5.83 4.16 -4.85
N TYR A 104 -5.07 3.34 -4.13
CA TYR A 104 -5.31 1.92 -4.04
C TYR A 104 -4.90 1.34 -2.69
N ILE A 105 -5.58 0.25 -2.33
CA ILE A 105 -5.17 -0.72 -1.32
C ILE A 105 -4.84 -2.00 -2.07
N GLY A 106 -3.61 -2.50 -1.94
CA GLY A 106 -3.16 -3.75 -2.54
C GLY A 106 -2.89 -4.81 -1.48
N LEU A 107 -3.24 -6.06 -1.78
CA LEU A 107 -2.82 -7.23 -1.02
C LEU A 107 -2.02 -8.13 -1.95
N GLN A 108 -0.75 -8.35 -1.63
CA GLN A 108 0.09 -9.29 -2.36
C GLN A 108 0.04 -10.65 -1.70
N SER A 109 -0.22 -11.69 -2.49
CA SER A 109 -0.15 -13.09 -2.07
C SER A 109 0.76 -13.90 -3.01
N ILE A 110 1.01 -15.15 -2.65
CA ILE A 110 1.67 -16.12 -3.54
C ILE A 110 0.84 -16.45 -4.80
N GLN A 111 -0.47 -16.22 -4.78
CA GLN A 111 -1.39 -16.55 -5.87
C GLN A 111 -1.59 -15.37 -6.85
N GLY A 112 -1.25 -14.16 -6.42
CA GLY A 112 -1.48 -12.93 -7.18
C GLY A 112 -1.69 -11.73 -6.27
N GLU A 113 -2.12 -10.63 -6.88
CA GLU A 113 -2.38 -9.35 -6.23
C GLU A 113 -3.87 -8.99 -6.34
N MET A 114 -4.47 -8.57 -5.23
CA MET A 114 -5.80 -7.96 -5.20
C MET A 114 -5.64 -6.45 -5.03
N ILE A 115 -6.17 -5.65 -5.97
CA ILE A 115 -6.07 -4.19 -5.94
C ILE A 115 -7.46 -3.56 -5.84
N ILE A 116 -7.69 -2.79 -4.78
CA ILE A 116 -8.91 -2.03 -4.54
C ILE A 116 -8.62 -0.56 -4.78
N LYS A 117 -9.18 0.00 -5.86
CA LYS A 117 -8.99 1.41 -6.23
C LYS A 117 -10.03 2.33 -5.62
N TYR A 118 -9.62 3.55 -5.27
CA TYR A 118 -10.51 4.56 -4.71
C TYR A 118 -9.98 6.00 -4.91
N ASN A 119 -10.86 6.99 -4.75
CA ASN A 119 -10.48 8.41 -4.78
C ASN A 119 -10.09 8.92 -3.40
N LEU A 120 -9.18 9.90 -3.32
CA LEU A 120 -8.68 10.46 -2.05
C LEU A 120 -9.79 10.94 -1.10
N VAL A 121 -10.96 11.33 -1.62
CA VAL A 121 -12.13 11.70 -0.80
C VAL A 121 -12.61 10.57 0.14
N SER A 122 -12.19 9.33 -0.11
CA SER A 122 -12.51 8.15 0.73
C SER A 122 -11.36 7.75 1.66
N GLN A 123 -10.38 8.63 1.87
CA GLN A 123 -9.20 8.31 2.68
C GLN A 123 -9.57 7.81 4.09
N ASP A 124 -10.64 8.32 4.69
CA ASP A 124 -11.09 7.87 6.02
C ASP A 124 -11.55 6.41 6.02
N VAL A 125 -12.32 6.01 5.00
CA VAL A 125 -12.78 4.63 4.81
C VAL A 125 -11.58 3.73 4.49
N ALA A 126 -10.74 4.14 3.54
CA ALA A 126 -9.55 3.39 3.17
C ALA A 126 -8.58 3.21 4.36
N SER A 127 -8.34 4.24 5.15
CA SER A 127 -7.48 4.17 6.35
C SER A 127 -8.06 3.23 7.41
N HIS A 128 -9.39 3.19 7.55
CA HIS A 128 -10.05 2.22 8.42
C HIS A 128 -9.86 0.78 7.92
N VAL A 129 -10.06 0.56 6.61
CA VAL A 129 -9.87 -0.74 5.97
C VAL A 129 -8.42 -1.22 6.08
N ILE A 130 -7.44 -0.36 5.81
CA ILE A 130 -6.01 -0.70 5.94
C ILE A 130 -5.70 -1.09 7.39
N LYS A 131 -6.17 -0.31 8.36
CA LYS A 131 -5.99 -0.63 9.78
C LYS A 131 -6.57 -2.01 10.11
N LEU A 132 -7.81 -2.28 9.70
CA LEU A 132 -8.49 -3.55 9.92
C LEU A 132 -7.73 -4.72 9.27
N LEU A 133 -7.33 -4.57 8.00
CA LEU A 133 -6.58 -5.59 7.28
C LEU A 133 -5.22 -5.87 7.93
N ARG A 134 -4.53 -4.83 8.42
CA ARG A 134 -3.29 -5.00 9.18
C ARG A 134 -3.52 -5.74 10.50
N GLU A 135 -4.60 -5.46 11.22
CA GLU A 135 -4.94 -6.19 12.45
C GLU A 135 -5.22 -7.68 12.20
N ILE A 136 -5.82 -8.02 11.04
CA ILE A 136 -6.12 -9.40 10.66
C ILE A 136 -4.88 -10.13 10.08
N VAL A 137 -4.19 -9.49 9.13
CA VAL A 137 -3.03 -10.03 8.39
C VAL A 137 -1.74 -9.91 9.17
N SER A 138 -1.69 -9.17 10.26
CA SER A 138 -0.51 -9.07 11.11
C SER A 138 -0.94 -9.13 12.58
N PRO A 139 -1.46 -10.29 13.05
CA PRO A 139 -1.93 -10.43 14.41
C PRO A 139 -0.77 -10.21 15.39
N ARG A 140 -1.04 -9.42 16.44
CA ARG A 140 0.01 -8.84 17.29
C ARG A 140 0.84 -9.92 17.99
N THR A 141 2.13 -9.95 17.66
CA THR A 141 3.21 -10.51 18.46
C THR A 141 4.21 -9.39 18.70
N SER A 142 4.21 -8.78 19.88
CA SER A 142 5.06 -7.61 20.16
C SER A 142 6.53 -8.01 20.19
N TYR A 143 7.31 -7.54 19.22
CA TYR A 143 8.76 -7.67 19.24
C TYR A 143 9.40 -6.52 20.05
N PRO A 144 10.44 -6.79 20.86
CA PRO A 144 11.13 -5.75 21.60
C PRO A 144 11.85 -4.80 20.65
N ILE A 145 11.59 -3.50 20.80
CA ILE A 145 12.26 -2.46 20.02
C ILE A 145 13.16 -1.65 20.94
N SER A 146 14.48 -1.73 20.73
CA SER A 146 15.43 -0.81 21.36
C SER A 146 15.63 0.40 20.43
N THR A 147 15.18 1.58 20.84
CA THR A 147 15.43 2.82 20.09
C THR A 147 16.57 3.63 20.66
N GLU A 148 17.48 4.07 19.79
CA GLU A 148 17.70 5.50 19.53
C GLU A 148 18.39 5.70 18.16
N LEU A 149 18.07 6.79 17.47
CA LEU A 149 18.69 7.22 16.21
C LEU A 149 19.54 8.45 16.50
N ASN A 150 20.84 8.37 16.22
CA ASN A 150 21.72 9.54 16.14
C ASN A 150 21.92 9.95 14.67
N ASP A 151 21.78 11.26 14.42
CA ASP A 151 22.21 12.06 13.25
C ASP A 151 21.53 11.88 11.86
N ALA A 152 21.58 12.82 10.90
CA ALA A 152 22.09 14.22 10.82
C ALA A 152 21.16 15.16 10.01
N SER A 153 19.94 14.75 9.63
CA SER A 153 18.91 15.63 9.05
C SER A 153 17.60 15.46 9.81
N LEU A 154 17.59 15.92 11.06
CA LEU A 154 16.44 15.80 11.95
C LEU A 154 15.19 16.46 11.38
N LEU A 155 15.33 17.61 10.70
CA LEU A 155 14.18 18.36 10.22
C LEU A 155 13.46 17.66 9.06
N ASP A 156 14.17 17.26 8.00
CA ASP A 156 13.54 16.54 6.88
C ASP A 156 12.93 15.22 7.33
N LYS A 157 13.60 14.54 8.27
CA LYS A 157 13.12 13.31 8.86
C LYS A 157 11.85 13.52 9.68
N VAL A 158 11.79 14.57 10.50
CA VAL A 158 10.60 14.91 11.31
C VAL A 158 9.43 15.31 10.43
N THR A 159 9.67 16.13 9.40
CA THR A 159 8.62 16.51 8.44
C THR A 159 8.10 15.30 7.68
N TYR A 160 9.00 14.44 7.20
CA TYR A 160 8.59 13.25 6.47
C TYR A 160 7.91 12.21 7.39
N SER A 161 8.36 12.04 8.63
CA SER A 161 7.69 11.16 9.59
C SER A 161 6.29 11.66 9.93
N PHE A 162 6.10 12.98 10.05
CA PHE A 162 4.77 13.56 10.26
C PHE A 162 3.85 13.27 9.07
N TYR A 163 4.36 13.40 7.84
CA TYR A 163 3.63 13.05 6.63
C TYR A 163 3.20 11.57 6.62
N CYS A 164 4.11 10.66 6.98
CA CYS A 164 3.82 9.23 7.08
C CYS A 164 2.82 8.91 8.21
N GLY A 165 2.83 9.69 9.30
CA GLY A 165 1.94 9.52 10.46
C GLY A 165 0.48 9.94 10.25
N THR A 166 0.09 10.26 9.02
CA THR A 166 -1.32 10.58 8.67
C THR A 166 -2.20 9.33 8.63
N GLU A 167 -1.63 8.13 8.56
CA GLU A 167 -2.37 6.89 8.74
C GLU A 167 -2.74 6.66 10.20
N LYS A 168 -3.85 5.96 10.44
CA LYS A 168 -4.26 5.56 11.79
C LYS A 168 -3.30 4.48 12.31
N LEU A 169 -2.22 4.91 12.94
CA LEU A 169 -1.19 4.04 13.49
C LEU A 169 -1.72 3.19 14.65
N LEU A 170 -1.21 1.96 14.74
CA LEU A 170 -1.55 1.02 15.82
C LEU A 170 -0.74 1.27 17.10
N GLU A 171 0.51 1.70 16.94
CA GLU A 171 1.51 1.90 17.99
C GLU A 171 2.47 3.05 17.62
N PRO A 172 3.36 3.49 18.53
CA PRO A 172 4.42 4.44 18.18
C PRO A 172 5.34 3.86 17.09
N LEU A 173 5.60 4.65 16.05
CA LEU A 173 6.52 4.26 14.99
C LEU A 173 7.98 4.43 15.42
N HIS A 174 8.79 3.42 15.15
CA HIS A 174 10.22 3.44 15.32
C HIS A 174 10.90 3.50 13.95
N ILE A 175 11.64 4.58 13.69
CA ILE A 175 12.34 4.75 12.42
C ILE A 175 13.61 3.89 12.43
N LEU A 176 13.79 3.05 11.43
CA LEU A 176 14.95 2.16 11.27
C LEU A 176 15.97 2.76 10.32
N ALA A 177 15.51 3.31 9.20
CA ALA A 177 16.36 3.92 8.19
C ALA A 177 15.61 5.03 7.43
N TYR A 178 16.38 5.95 6.85
CA TYR A 178 15.86 7.07 6.08
C TYR A 178 16.74 7.33 4.87
N GLN A 179 16.12 7.47 3.71
CA GLN A 179 16.73 7.87 2.45
C GLN A 179 16.29 9.30 2.12
N SER A 180 17.25 10.21 2.00
CA SER A 180 16.99 11.57 1.54
C SER A 180 16.82 11.62 0.02
N GLU A 181 16.28 12.73 -0.48
CA GLU A 181 16.30 12.99 -1.93
C GLU A 181 17.75 13.16 -2.41
N MET A 182 18.05 12.64 -3.61
CA MET A 182 19.38 12.73 -4.23
C MET A 182 19.27 12.85 -5.75
N MET A 183 20.09 13.71 -6.36
CA MET A 183 20.25 13.78 -7.82
C MET A 183 21.07 12.60 -8.34
N LEU A 184 20.67 12.04 -9.48
CA LEU A 184 21.27 10.83 -10.05
C LEU A 184 21.90 11.10 -11.42
N THR A 185 22.98 10.38 -11.70
CA THR A 185 23.62 10.35 -13.01
C THR A 185 23.37 9.00 -13.67
N GLU A 186 22.69 8.97 -14.80
CA GLU A 186 22.49 7.71 -15.53
C GLU A 186 23.83 7.18 -16.06
N ARG A 187 24.04 5.86 -15.98
CA ARG A 187 25.25 5.21 -16.52
C ARG A 187 25.31 5.42 -18.04
N LYS A 188 26.29 6.21 -18.51
CA LYS A 188 26.47 6.53 -19.94
C LYS A 188 26.52 5.27 -20.80
N ARG A 189 25.69 5.22 -21.85
CA ARG A 189 25.78 4.20 -22.91
C ARG A 189 26.79 4.70 -23.95
N THR A 190 27.67 3.84 -24.46
CA THR A 190 28.77 4.21 -25.37
C THR A 190 28.34 4.59 -26.80
N SER A 191 27.18 5.24 -26.99
CA SER A 191 26.60 5.51 -28.32
C SER A 191 26.46 7.00 -28.60
N ILE A 192 26.53 7.36 -29.89
CA ILE A 192 26.41 8.71 -30.46
C ILE A 192 25.12 9.47 -30.05
N MET A 193 24.14 8.80 -29.43
CA MET A 193 22.96 9.44 -28.83
C MET A 193 23.23 10.24 -27.55
N ASP A 194 24.44 10.19 -26.98
CA ASP A 194 24.84 10.93 -25.77
C ASP A 194 24.66 12.47 -25.86
N LEU A 195 24.61 13.05 -27.07
CA LEU A 195 24.37 14.49 -27.25
C LEU A 195 22.96 14.94 -26.82
N TYR A 196 21.97 14.04 -26.85
CA TYR A 196 20.59 14.35 -26.43
C TYR A 196 20.34 14.03 -24.93
N HIS A 197 21.18 13.21 -24.30
CA HIS A 197 20.99 12.76 -22.92
C HIS A 197 21.37 13.80 -21.84
N ASN A 198 22.10 14.87 -22.18
CA ASN A 198 22.42 15.95 -21.23
C ASN A 198 21.19 16.74 -20.72
N PHE A 199 19.99 16.50 -21.24
CA PHE A 199 18.77 17.21 -20.87
C PHE A 199 17.84 16.44 -19.91
N VAL A 200 18.15 15.17 -19.62
CA VAL A 200 17.36 14.32 -18.72
C VAL A 200 18.12 14.21 -17.40
N GLN A 201 17.49 14.68 -16.33
CA GLN A 201 18.04 14.60 -14.98
C GLN A 201 17.10 13.76 -14.15
N TYR A 202 17.66 12.79 -13.43
CA TYR A 202 16.90 11.93 -12.55
C TYR A 202 17.15 12.30 -11.10
N LYS A 203 16.17 12.03 -10.24
CA LYS A 203 16.34 12.10 -8.79
C LYS A 203 15.74 10.90 -8.10
N LEU A 204 16.45 10.41 -7.09
CA LEU A 204 15.95 9.47 -6.10
C LEU A 204 15.09 10.24 -5.10
N LEU A 205 13.89 9.74 -4.84
CA LEU A 205 12.95 10.32 -3.89
C LEU A 205 13.15 9.79 -2.47
N ARG A 206 12.53 10.50 -1.53
CA ARG A 206 12.60 10.16 -0.11
C ARG A 206 11.92 8.82 0.16
N SER A 207 12.51 8.02 1.03
CA SER A 207 11.87 6.86 1.62
C SER A 207 12.25 6.70 3.08
N MET A 208 11.37 6.07 3.86
CA MET A 208 11.57 5.82 5.28
C MET A 208 11.18 4.38 5.58
N ILE A 209 12.07 3.68 6.28
CA ILE A 209 11.80 2.34 6.79
C ILE A 209 11.56 2.48 8.28
N MET A 210 10.42 1.99 8.74
CA MET A 210 9.93 2.08 10.10
C MET A 210 9.43 0.73 10.57
N THR A 211 9.13 0.63 11.85
CA THR A 211 8.40 -0.48 12.42
C THR A 211 7.50 -0.01 13.55
N ASP A 212 6.37 -0.67 13.71
CA ASP A 212 5.51 -0.58 14.89
C ASP A 212 5.63 -1.81 15.80
N GLY A 213 6.64 -2.64 15.57
CA GLY A 213 6.88 -3.88 16.30
C GLY A 213 6.09 -5.08 15.79
N VAL A 214 5.29 -4.92 14.73
CA VAL A 214 4.61 -6.04 14.05
C VAL A 214 4.96 -6.04 12.57
N ASP A 215 4.86 -4.88 11.93
CA ASP A 215 5.19 -4.69 10.52
C ASP A 215 6.52 -3.95 10.36
N LEU A 216 7.25 -4.31 9.30
CA LEU A 216 8.21 -3.44 8.66
C LEU A 216 7.43 -2.55 7.69
N ILE A 217 7.46 -1.25 7.94
CA ILE A 217 6.67 -0.25 7.23
C ILE A 217 7.61 0.57 6.35
N ILE A 218 7.35 0.58 5.05
CA ILE A 218 8.14 1.32 4.08
C ILE A 218 7.27 2.43 3.52
N ALA A 219 7.60 3.67 3.85
CA ALA A 219 6.97 4.85 3.30
C ALA A 219 7.83 5.46 2.20
N ASN A 220 7.22 5.82 1.07
CA ASN A 220 7.87 6.46 -0.06
C ASN A 220 6.91 7.42 -0.77
N GLN A 221 7.40 8.10 -1.82
CA GLN A 221 6.60 8.99 -2.66
C GLN A 221 6.09 8.27 -3.94
N GLY A 222 5.64 7.02 -3.82
CA GLY A 222 5.20 6.17 -4.92
C GLY A 222 6.34 5.62 -5.77
N LYS A 223 6.88 6.42 -6.70
CA LYS A 223 8.07 6.03 -7.48
C LYS A 223 9.34 6.30 -6.67
N HIS A 224 10.35 5.44 -6.81
CA HIS A 224 11.65 5.68 -6.16
C HIS A 224 12.50 6.69 -6.93
N ILE A 225 12.42 6.66 -8.27
CA ILE A 225 13.21 7.51 -9.15
C ILE A 225 12.27 8.20 -10.14
N ILE A 226 12.44 9.52 -10.32
CA ILE A 226 11.67 10.31 -11.29
C ILE A 226 12.59 11.19 -12.13
N ASP A 227 12.11 11.58 -13.33
CA ASP A 227 12.68 12.74 -14.03
C ASP A 227 12.39 13.99 -13.20
N VAL A 228 13.37 14.87 -13.05
CA VAL A 228 13.25 16.12 -12.29
C VAL A 228 12.15 17.04 -12.85
N LYS A 229 11.79 16.89 -14.13
CA LYS A 229 10.71 17.64 -14.77
C LYS A 229 9.31 17.12 -14.40
N ASP A 230 9.22 15.89 -13.88
CA ASP A 230 7.95 15.30 -13.50
C ASP A 230 7.53 15.83 -12.13
N ALA A 231 6.32 16.37 -12.04
CA ALA A 231 5.69 16.65 -10.76
C ALA A 231 5.30 15.31 -10.10
N ASN A 232 5.63 15.14 -8.82
CA ASN A 232 5.25 13.95 -8.07
C ASN A 232 4.36 14.29 -6.88
N TYR A 233 3.11 13.83 -6.97
CA TYR A 233 2.10 13.93 -5.90
C TYR A 233 1.79 12.56 -5.30
N LYS A 234 2.62 11.56 -5.59
CA LYS A 234 2.35 10.18 -5.18
C LYS A 234 2.87 9.92 -3.78
N PHE A 235 2.21 8.99 -3.12
CA PHE A 235 2.68 8.35 -1.90
C PHE A 235 2.56 6.84 -2.02
N GLY A 236 3.30 6.14 -1.18
CA GLY A 236 3.25 4.70 -1.08
C GLY A 236 3.66 4.25 0.31
N HIS A 237 2.89 3.34 0.89
CA HIS A 237 3.15 2.63 2.11
C HIS A 237 3.11 1.14 1.80
N THR A 238 4.09 0.40 2.30
CA THR A 238 4.13 -1.06 2.24
C THR A 238 4.28 -1.59 3.65
N PHE A 239 3.41 -2.52 4.03
CA PHE A 239 3.37 -3.16 5.33
C PHE A 239 3.74 -4.63 5.15
N ILE A 240 4.90 -5.01 5.66
CA ILE A 240 5.41 -6.38 5.57
C ILE A 240 5.49 -6.93 6.99
N ARG A 241 4.77 -8.03 7.28
CA ARG A 241 4.84 -8.65 8.61
C ARG A 241 6.28 -9.09 8.88
N ILE A 242 6.87 -8.66 10.00
CA ILE A 242 8.29 -8.91 10.30
C ILE A 242 8.60 -10.40 10.32
N GLY A 243 7.70 -11.22 10.88
CA GLY A 243 7.87 -12.67 10.96
C GLY A 243 7.92 -13.39 9.61
N LEU A 244 7.47 -12.74 8.52
CA LEU A 244 7.51 -13.30 7.17
C LEU A 244 8.78 -12.91 6.39
N ILE A 245 9.62 -12.01 6.93
CA ILE A 245 10.82 -11.54 6.25
C ILE A 245 11.94 -12.57 6.43
N GLU A 246 12.36 -13.18 5.33
CA GLU A 246 13.42 -14.19 5.34
C GLU A 246 14.82 -13.54 5.35
N ASN A 247 14.99 -12.52 4.51
CA ASN A 247 16.26 -11.87 4.25
C ASN A 247 16.07 -10.41 3.80
N VAL A 248 17.05 -9.57 4.13
CA VAL A 248 17.20 -8.22 3.58
C VAL A 248 18.63 -8.07 3.06
N SER A 249 18.77 -7.68 1.80
CA SER A 249 20.06 -7.53 1.12
C SER A 249 20.14 -6.23 0.32
N LEU A 250 21.36 -5.83 -0.03
CA LEU A 250 21.64 -4.71 -0.92
C LEU A 250 22.44 -5.22 -2.11
N GLU A 251 21.99 -4.88 -3.31
CA GLU A 251 22.69 -5.17 -4.57
C GLU A 251 22.92 -3.89 -5.37
N PRO A 252 24.00 -3.77 -6.17
CA PRO A 252 24.21 -2.59 -7.01
C PRO A 252 23.04 -2.35 -7.98
N HIS A 253 22.53 -1.13 -8.05
CA HIS A 253 21.41 -0.82 -8.95
C HIS A 253 21.85 -0.91 -10.43
N PRO A 254 21.05 -1.51 -11.33
CA PRO A 254 21.48 -1.80 -12.70
C PRO A 254 21.77 -0.56 -13.54
N HIS A 255 21.09 0.57 -13.26
CA HIS A 255 21.12 1.78 -14.11
C HIS A 255 21.86 2.98 -13.50
N PHE A 256 21.97 3.04 -12.18
CA PHE A 256 22.45 4.22 -11.45
C PHE A 256 23.56 3.79 -10.49
N PRO A 257 24.84 4.10 -10.80
CA PRO A 257 25.97 3.65 -9.99
C PRO A 257 26.00 4.24 -8.57
N GLU A 258 25.23 5.30 -8.32
CA GLU A 258 25.06 5.90 -7.00
C GLU A 258 24.10 5.12 -6.11
N LEU A 259 23.37 4.14 -6.66
CA LEU A 259 22.29 3.45 -5.98
C LEU A 259 22.58 1.96 -5.74
N ASN A 260 21.97 1.45 -4.69
CA ASN A 260 21.72 0.03 -4.49
C ASN A 260 20.20 -0.26 -4.60
N SER A 261 19.87 -1.49 -4.97
CA SER A 261 18.57 -2.10 -4.79
C SER A 261 18.54 -2.77 -3.41
N LEU A 262 17.72 -2.25 -2.51
CA LEU A 262 17.32 -2.93 -1.28
C LEU A 262 16.29 -4.00 -1.62
N ILE A 263 16.62 -5.26 -1.37
CA ILE A 263 15.76 -6.41 -1.64
C ILE A 263 15.30 -6.99 -0.31
N ILE A 264 14.00 -7.10 -0.13
CA ILE A 264 13.37 -7.71 1.05
C ILE A 264 12.64 -8.95 0.58
N LYS A 265 13.15 -10.12 0.99
CA LYS A 265 12.59 -11.41 0.61
C LYS A 265 11.50 -11.83 1.60
N VAL A 266 10.31 -12.10 1.07
CA VAL A 266 9.10 -12.46 1.84
C VAL A 266 8.47 -13.69 1.19
N GLY A 267 8.79 -14.87 1.71
CA GLY A 267 8.42 -16.14 1.09
C GLY A 267 8.94 -16.26 -0.35
N LEU A 268 8.01 -16.40 -1.30
CA LEU A 268 8.32 -16.50 -2.74
C LEU A 268 8.35 -15.15 -3.47
N CYS A 269 8.07 -14.04 -2.77
CA CYS A 269 8.06 -12.70 -3.34
C CYS A 269 9.24 -11.88 -2.84
N GLU A 270 9.59 -10.85 -3.63
CA GLU A 270 10.59 -9.87 -3.28
C GLU A 270 9.99 -8.48 -3.38
N PHE A 271 10.22 -7.66 -2.36
CA PHE A 271 9.97 -6.23 -2.41
C PHE A 271 11.30 -5.52 -2.65
N THR A 272 11.36 -4.66 -3.66
CA THR A 272 12.59 -3.94 -4.02
C THR A 272 12.41 -2.43 -3.91
N LEU A 273 13.38 -1.75 -3.32
CA LEU A 273 13.45 -0.30 -3.17
C LEU A 273 14.82 0.20 -3.63
N ALA A 274 14.87 1.27 -4.43
CA ALA A 274 16.13 1.94 -4.73
C ALA A 274 16.56 2.82 -3.55
N VAL A 275 17.83 2.71 -3.14
CA VAL A 275 18.42 3.46 -2.03
C VAL A 275 19.83 3.94 -2.41
N ASP A 276 20.35 4.93 -1.70
CA ASP A 276 21.75 5.38 -1.84
C ASP A 276 22.71 4.21 -1.62
N LYS A 277 23.83 4.17 -2.34
CA LYS A 277 24.88 3.14 -2.17
C LYS A 277 25.45 3.04 -0.75
N THR A 278 25.33 4.11 0.04
CA THR A 278 25.76 4.22 1.44
C THR A 278 24.63 3.95 2.44
N PHE A 279 23.42 3.66 1.95
CA PHE A 279 22.27 3.33 2.79
C PHE A 279 22.57 2.11 3.67
N SER A 280 22.28 2.24 4.97
CA SER A 280 22.56 1.19 5.95
C SER A 280 21.29 0.43 6.32
N ILE A 281 21.37 -0.91 6.25
CA ILE A 281 20.32 -1.83 6.67
C ILE A 281 20.59 -2.44 8.06
N ASN A 282 21.60 -1.98 8.78
CA ASN A 282 22.04 -2.60 10.05
C ASN A 282 20.90 -2.69 11.07
N LYS A 283 20.12 -1.62 11.24
CA LYS A 283 18.99 -1.58 12.18
C LYS A 283 17.84 -2.50 11.76
N VAL A 284 17.62 -2.65 10.46
CA VAL A 284 16.65 -3.61 9.94
C VAL A 284 17.12 -5.03 10.26
N ASN A 285 18.39 -5.34 10.01
CA ASN A 285 18.96 -6.64 10.34
C ASN A 285 18.96 -6.93 11.85
N GLU A 286 19.28 -5.94 12.70
CA GLU A 286 19.18 -6.06 14.16
C GLU A 286 17.76 -6.40 14.61
N LEU A 287 16.75 -5.72 14.06
CA LEU A 287 15.34 -6.03 14.31
C LEU A 287 15.01 -7.47 13.92
N LEU A 288 15.39 -7.90 12.70
CA LEU A 288 15.14 -9.26 12.21
C LEU A 288 15.88 -10.34 13.00
N LEU A 289 17.05 -10.02 13.57
CA LEU A 289 17.77 -10.93 14.47
C LEU A 289 17.07 -11.04 15.82
N ALA A 290 16.56 -9.92 16.36
CA ALA A 290 15.83 -9.91 17.62
C ALA A 290 14.51 -10.69 17.52
N THR A 291 13.80 -10.60 16.40
CA THR A 291 12.53 -11.32 16.20
C THR A 291 12.73 -12.83 16.12
N LYS A 292 13.79 -13.31 15.48
CA LYS A 292 14.14 -14.74 15.42
C LYS A 292 14.44 -15.38 16.79
N GLN A 293 14.76 -14.56 17.80
CA GLN A 293 15.03 -15.04 19.17
C GLN A 293 13.76 -15.16 20.02
N VAL A 294 12.66 -14.50 19.61
CA VAL A 294 11.36 -14.63 20.27
C VAL A 294 10.73 -15.93 19.80
N LYS A 295 10.70 -16.95 20.67
CA LYS A 295 9.92 -18.17 20.40
C LYS A 295 8.44 -17.78 20.29
N GLU A 296 7.81 -18.06 19.16
CA GLU A 296 6.36 -17.98 19.08
C GLU A 296 5.75 -18.90 20.15
N PRO A 297 4.78 -18.43 20.96
CA PRO A 297 4.04 -19.32 21.84
C PRO A 297 3.31 -20.36 20.97
N ALA A 298 3.54 -21.63 21.31
CA ALA A 298 2.94 -22.79 20.65
C ALA A 298 1.41 -22.82 20.80
#